data_AF-A0AAW5N353-F1
#
_entry.id   AF-A0AAW5N353-F1
#
_cell.length_a   1.000
_cell.length_b   1.000
_cell.length_c   1.000
_cell.angle_alpha   90.00
_cell.angle_beta   90.00
_cell.angle_gamma   90.00
#
_symmetry.space_group_name_H-M   'P 1'
#
loop_
_entity.id
_entity.type
_entity.pdbx_description
1 polymer ?
#
loop_
_entity_poly.entity_id
_entity_poly.type
_entity_poly.pdbx_seq_one_letter_code
_entity_poly.pdbx_strand_id
1 'polypeptide(L)' 'HKTALLVHLLKQPEATRSIVFVRKRERVHELANWLREAGINNCYLEGEMVQGKRNEAIKRLTEGRVNVLVATDVAARG' A
#
# COMPACT_ATOMS: atom_id res chain seq x y z
N HIS A 1 10.49 -12.25 -9.54
CA HIS A 1 9.31 -12.57 -10.36
C HIS A 1 8.01 -11.92 -9.84
N LYS A 2 7.49 -12.26 -8.65
CA LYS A 2 6.20 -11.73 -8.15
C LYS A 2 6.15 -10.20 -8.06
N THR A 3 7.18 -9.60 -7.51
CA THR A 3 7.23 -8.15 -7.27
C THR A 3 7.34 -7.37 -8.59
N ALA A 4 8.11 -7.87 -9.57
CA ALA A 4 8.18 -7.27 -10.91
C ALA A 4 6.81 -7.26 -11.62
N LEU A 5 6.07 -8.36 -11.53
CA LEU A 5 4.71 -8.44 -12.07
C LEU A 5 3.76 -7.46 -11.36
N LEU A 6 3.86 -7.35 -10.03
CA LEU A 6 3.07 -6.38 -9.27
C LEU A 6 3.33 -4.94 -9.74
N VAL A 7 4.60 -4.55 -9.92
CA VAL A 7 4.94 -3.22 -10.46
C VAL A 7 4.38 -3.00 -11.86
N HIS A 8 4.47 -4.01 -12.72
CA HIS A 8 3.88 -3.94 -14.06
C HIS A 8 2.37 -3.71 -14.02
N LEU A 9 1.64 -4.41 -13.13
CA LEU A 9 0.20 -4.25 -12.96
C LEU A 9 -0.17 -2.88 -12.37
N LEU A 10 0.57 -2.41 -11.37
CA LEU A 10 0.31 -1.13 -10.70
C LEU A 10 0.65 0.10 -11.56
N LYS A 11 1.42 -0.07 -12.64
CA LYS A 11 1.71 0.99 -13.62
C LYS A 11 0.68 1.09 -14.74
N GLN A 12 -0.27 0.16 -14.81
CA GLN A 12 -1.32 0.21 -15.82
C GLN A 12 -2.28 1.38 -15.52
N PRO A 13 -2.80 2.08 -16.54
CA PRO A 13 -3.72 3.21 -16.36
C PRO A 13 -4.99 2.87 -15.56
N GLU A 14 -5.43 1.62 -15.60
CA GLU A 14 -6.62 1.13 -14.91
C GLU A 14 -6.40 1.01 -13.39
N ALA A 15 -5.14 0.93 -12.93
CA ALA A 15 -4.76 0.83 -11.52
C ALA A 15 -4.84 2.20 -10.80
N THR A 16 -6.03 2.78 -10.80
CA THR A 16 -6.32 4.11 -10.21
C THR A 16 -6.34 4.11 -8.68
N ARG A 17 -6.76 2.98 -8.08
CA ARG A 17 -6.69 2.73 -6.63
C ARG A 17 -6.50 1.24 -6.39
N SER A 18 -5.50 0.87 -5.62
CA SER A 18 -5.16 -0.54 -5.36
C SER A 18 -4.81 -0.77 -3.90
N ILE A 19 -5.24 -1.90 -3.36
CA ILE A 19 -4.84 -2.38 -2.04
C ILE A 19 -4.07 -3.68 -2.23
N VAL A 20 -2.84 -3.73 -1.71
CA VAL A 20 -1.97 -4.89 -1.81
C VAL A 20 -1.82 -5.53 -0.43
N PHE A 21 -2.32 -6.76 -0.31
CA PHE A 21 -2.27 -7.53 0.92
C PHE A 21 -1.00 -8.36 1.03
N VAL A 22 -0.37 -8.30 2.20
CA VAL A 22 0.79 -9.12 2.57
C VAL A 22 0.54 -9.86 3.87
N ARG A 23 1.10 -11.07 3.98
CA ARG A 23 0.86 -11.96 5.13
C ARG A 23 1.54 -11.52 6.42
N LYS A 24 2.74 -10.92 6.33
CA LYS A 24 3.59 -10.56 7.49
C LYS A 24 3.68 -9.05 7.63
N ARG A 25 3.72 -8.56 8.86
CA ARG A 25 3.88 -7.13 9.19
C ARG A 25 5.18 -6.55 8.61
N GLU A 26 6.30 -7.24 8.79
CA GLU A 26 7.62 -6.84 8.24
C GLU A 26 7.58 -6.56 6.72
N ARG A 27 6.80 -7.37 5.99
CA ARG A 27 6.69 -7.26 4.53
C ARG A 27 5.91 -6.03 4.06
N VAL A 28 5.18 -5.37 4.95
CA VAL A 28 4.45 -4.13 4.64
C VAL A 28 5.45 -3.03 4.27
N HIS A 29 6.46 -2.81 5.11
CA HIS A 29 7.50 -1.80 4.89
C HIS A 29 8.42 -2.17 3.71
N GLU A 30 8.84 -3.42 3.64
CA GLU A 30 9.68 -3.91 2.53
C GLU A 30 9.02 -3.64 1.18
N LEU A 31 7.74 -4.01 1.05
CA LEU A 31 7.01 -3.80 -0.19
C LEU A 31 6.75 -2.32 -0.46
N ALA A 32 6.38 -1.54 0.56
CA ALA A 32 6.17 -0.10 0.44
C ALA A 32 7.43 0.63 -0.05
N ASN A 33 8.61 0.28 0.49
CA ASN A 33 9.90 0.82 0.06
C ASN A 33 10.20 0.43 -1.38
N TRP A 34 10.05 -0.85 -1.72
CA TRP A 34 10.36 -1.34 -3.05
C TRP A 34 9.44 -0.72 -4.12
N LEU A 35 8.17 -0.51 -3.81
CA LEU A 35 7.25 0.22 -4.69
C LEU A 35 7.64 1.70 -4.84
N ARG A 36 8.11 2.37 -3.78
CA ARG A 36 8.62 3.75 -3.86
C ARG A 36 9.86 3.83 -4.76
N GLU A 37 10.81 2.91 -4.61
CA GLU A 37 11.99 2.79 -5.48
C GLU A 37 11.61 2.56 -6.95
N ALA A 38 10.50 1.83 -7.20
CA ALA A 38 9.96 1.62 -8.54
C ALA A 38 9.17 2.82 -9.12
N GLY A 39 9.10 3.94 -8.38
CA GLY A 39 8.39 5.16 -8.76
C GLY A 39 6.88 5.13 -8.47
N ILE A 40 6.40 4.22 -7.62
CA ILE A 40 4.99 4.09 -7.26
C ILE A 40 4.75 4.66 -5.87
N ASN A 41 4.08 5.81 -5.82
CA ASN A 41 3.68 6.43 -4.56
C ASN A 41 2.65 5.55 -3.84
N ASN A 42 2.93 5.23 -2.58
CA ASN A 42 2.09 4.37 -1.78
C ASN A 42 2.03 4.82 -0.33
N CYS A 43 1.00 4.36 0.38
CA CYS A 43 0.92 4.36 1.83
C CYS A 43 0.78 2.93 2.34
N TYR A 44 0.82 2.75 3.66
CA TYR A 44 0.65 1.44 4.27
C TYR A 44 -0.18 1.49 5.54
N LEU A 45 -0.75 0.33 5.92
CA LEU A 45 -1.47 0.12 7.16
C LEU A 45 -0.82 -1.01 7.98
N GLU A 46 -0.56 -0.71 9.25
CA GLU A 46 -0.09 -1.68 10.25
C GLU A 46 -1.09 -1.81 11.40
N GLY A 47 -1.06 -2.95 12.08
CA GLY A 47 -2.01 -3.25 13.15
C GLY A 47 -1.86 -2.35 14.40
N GLU A 48 -0.64 -1.90 14.72
CA GLU A 48 -0.34 -1.09 15.92
C GLU A 48 -0.21 0.41 15.61
N MET A 49 -0.72 0.84 14.45
CA MET A 49 -0.58 2.22 14.02
C MET A 49 -1.58 3.12 14.76
N VAL A 50 -1.11 4.28 15.24
CA VAL A 50 -1.98 5.29 15.89
C VAL A 50 -3.12 5.67 14.95
N GLN A 51 -4.35 5.76 15.47
CA GLN A 51 -5.56 5.97 14.67
C GLN A 51 -5.49 7.22 13.78
N GLY A 52 -4.84 8.30 14.23
CA GLY A 52 -4.63 9.50 13.41
C GLY A 52 -3.83 9.21 12.14
N LYS A 53 -2.73 8.46 12.25
CA LYS A 53 -1.90 8.05 11.09
C LYS A 53 -2.65 7.07 10.18
N ARG A 54 -3.47 6.19 10.75
CA ARG A 54 -4.37 5.30 10.00
C ARG A 54 -5.33 6.09 9.12
N ASN A 55 -6.03 7.05 9.72
CA ASN A 55 -6.97 7.90 9.01
C ASN A 55 -6.26 8.75 7.95
N GLU A 56 -5.05 9.25 8.22
CA GLU A 56 -4.26 9.98 7.24
C GLU A 56 -3.86 9.09 6.04
N ALA A 57 -3.38 7.87 6.28
CA ALA A 57 -3.01 6.93 5.22
C ALA A 57 -4.21 6.59 4.33
N ILE A 58 -5.36 6.31 4.93
CA ILE A 58 -6.62 6.08 4.22
C ILE A 58 -7.03 7.34 3.45
N LYS A 59 -6.96 8.52 4.07
CA LYS A 59 -7.30 9.81 3.44
C LYS A 59 -6.44 10.09 2.21
N ARG A 60 -5.14 9.83 2.27
CA ARG A 60 -4.23 9.99 1.12
C ARG A 60 -4.62 9.08 -0.04
N LEU A 61 -5.05 7.85 0.25
CA LEU A 61 -5.57 6.94 -0.78
C LEU A 61 -6.92 7.44 -1.32
N THR A 62 -7.84 7.85 -0.44
CA THR A 62 -9.20 8.27 -0.84
C THR A 62 -9.23 9.59 -1.61
N GLU A 63 -8.30 10.49 -1.33
CA GLU A 63 -8.11 11.75 -2.07
C GLU A 63 -7.24 11.58 -3.34
N GLY A 64 -6.71 10.38 -3.60
CA GLY A 64 -5.87 10.12 -4.77
C GLY A 64 -4.45 10.71 -4.69
N ARG A 65 -4.02 11.17 -3.51
CA ARG A 65 -2.62 11.61 -3.29
C ARG A 65 -1.63 10.46 -3.43
N VAL A 66 -2.09 9.24 -3.14
CA VAL A 66 -1.44 7.98 -3.47
C VAL A 66 -2.47 7.05 -4.09
N ASN A 67 -2.01 6.16 -4.96
CA ASN A 67 -2.86 5.19 -5.65
C ASN A 67 -2.75 3.77 -5.08
N VAL A 68 -1.75 3.51 -4.22
CA VAL A 68 -1.50 2.17 -3.66
C VAL A 68 -1.47 2.20 -2.14
N LEU A 69 -2.17 1.25 -1.52
CA LEU A 69 -2.11 0.98 -0.09
C LEU A 69 -1.61 -0.44 0.18
N VAL A 70 -0.57 -0.59 0.99
CA VAL A 70 -0.04 -1.91 1.41
C VAL A 70 -0.53 -2.24 2.82
N ALA A 71 -1.12 -3.42 3.03
CA ALA A 71 -1.68 -3.79 4.33
C ALA A 71 -1.56 -5.29 4.64
N THR A 72 -1.76 -5.64 5.90
CA THR A 72 -2.06 -7.03 6.30
C THR A 72 -3.57 -7.22 6.43
N ASP A 73 -4.05 -8.47 6.37
CA ASP A 73 -5.48 -8.79 6.53
C ASP A 73 -6.07 -8.21 7.83
N VAL A 74 -5.31 -8.31 8.92
CA VAL A 74 -5.72 -7.78 10.24
C VAL A 74 -5.76 -6.25 10.20
N ALA A 75 -4.76 -5.61 9.59
CA ALA A 75 -4.69 -4.15 9.53
C ALA A 75 -5.77 -3.54 8.63
N ALA A 76 -6.39 -4.28 7.71
CA ALA A 76 -7.43 -3.74 6.83
C ALA A 76 -8.87 -3.94 7.34
N ARG A 77 -9.09 -4.77 8.38
CA ARG A 77 -10.43 -5.11 8.90
C ARG A 77 -11.06 -4.05 9.81
N GLY A 78 -10.51 -2.83 9.87
CA GLY A 78 -10.99 -1.72 10.70
C GLY A 78 -10.87 -0.38 10.00
#